data_AF-A0A524KXF2-F1
#
_entry.id   AF-A0A524KXF2-F1
#
_cell.length_a   1.000
_cell.length_b   1.000
_cell.length_c   1.000
_cell.angle_alpha   90.00
_cell.angle_beta   90.00
_cell.angle_gamma   90.00
#
_symmetry.space_group_name_H-M   'P 1'
#
loop_
_entity.id
_entity.type
_entity.pdbx_description
1 polymer ?
#
loop_
_entity_poly.entity_id
_entity_poly.type
_entity_poly.pdbx_seq_one_letter_code
_entity_poly.pdbx_strand_id
1 'polypeptide(L)'
;MTGAKRSTEKGCIEFFTPNSVRIVKPKVLEFNYFPNNTCWAYFRLETVGLKPITPNISPSFIKEKVTELEPGHYIEKEIWEKGYLGYNEKGNRILLPKSARLVSRHFKGSFVIFVKSSPYNRNHVTYDARHDKMNGKKFKQYIEKCIIKYNEES
;
A
#
# COMPACT_ATOMS: atom_id res chain seq x y z
N MET A 1 -9.35 1.37 -0.76
CA MET A 1 -9.07 0.63 0.48
C MET A 1 -10.41 0.23 1.07
N THR A 2 -10.58 -1.02 1.48
CA THR A 2 -11.85 -1.54 2.04
C THR A 2 -11.78 -1.79 3.54
N GLY A 3 -10.58 -1.79 4.12
CA GLY A 3 -10.37 -1.90 5.56
C GLY A 3 -8.89 -1.99 5.91
N ALA A 4 -8.61 -2.12 7.20
CA ALA A 4 -7.27 -2.39 7.72
C ALA A 4 -7.32 -3.31 8.95
N LYS A 5 -6.26 -4.09 9.19
CA LYS A 5 -6.09 -4.90 10.41
C LYS A 5 -4.62 -4.97 10.84
N ARG A 6 -4.36 -5.50 12.04
CA ARG A 6 -3.00 -5.88 12.44
C ARG A 6 -2.51 -7.03 11.56
N SER A 7 -1.25 -6.93 11.11
CA SER A 7 -0.59 -8.01 10.38
C SER A 7 -0.04 -9.06 11.36
N THR A 8 0.18 -10.27 10.88
CA THR A 8 0.96 -11.29 11.59
C THR A 8 2.46 -10.95 11.60
N GLU A 9 2.94 -10.14 10.65
CA GLU A 9 4.29 -9.58 10.70
C GLU A 9 4.39 -8.58 11.87
N LYS A 10 5.35 -8.80 12.78
CA LYS A 10 5.49 -8.02 14.01
C LYS A 10 5.61 -6.52 13.72
N GLY A 11 4.69 -5.76 14.33
CA GLY A 11 4.64 -4.31 14.21
C GLY A 11 4.13 -3.80 12.87
N CYS A 12 3.51 -4.65 12.05
CA CYS A 12 2.97 -4.28 10.75
C CYS A 12 1.43 -4.22 10.76
N ILE A 13 0.89 -3.53 9.77
CA ILE A 13 -0.55 -3.47 9.49
C ILE A 13 -0.82 -3.91 8.06
N GLU A 14 -2.02 -4.42 7.84
CA GLU A 14 -2.53 -4.83 6.53
C GLU A 14 -3.58 -3.83 6.04
N PHE A 15 -3.46 -3.41 4.78
CA PHE A 15 -4.51 -2.72 4.04
C PHE A 15 -5.17 -3.65 3.05
N PHE A 16 -6.50 -3.68 3.09
CA PHE A 16 -7.28 -4.40 2.09
C PHE A 16 -7.56 -3.51 0.90
N THR A 17 -7.17 -3.99 -0.27
CA THR A 17 -7.58 -3.45 -1.57
C THR A 17 -8.46 -4.49 -2.26
N PRO A 18 -9.28 -4.11 -3.27
CA PRO A 18 -10.18 -5.06 -3.92
C PRO A 18 -9.52 -6.38 -4.37
N ASN A 19 -8.27 -6.32 -4.82
CA ASN A 19 -7.58 -7.46 -5.44
C ASN A 19 -6.28 -7.88 -4.73
N SER A 20 -5.93 -7.27 -3.59
CA SER A 20 -4.67 -7.60 -2.90
C SER A 20 -4.62 -7.07 -1.47
N VAL A 21 -3.72 -7.64 -0.67
CA VAL A 21 -3.36 -7.12 0.65
C VAL A 21 -2.04 -6.37 0.55
N ARG A 22 -1.94 -5.21 1.19
CA ARG A 22 -0.68 -4.49 1.36
C ARG A 22 -0.22 -4.59 2.81
N ILE A 23 0.99 -5.12 3.05
CA ILE A 23 1.62 -5.14 4.37
C ILE A 23 2.61 -3.99 4.45
N VAL A 24 2.49 -3.20 5.51
CA VAL A 24 3.38 -2.07 5.79
C VAL A 24 3.75 -2.03 7.26
N LYS A 25 4.95 -1.52 7.57
CA LYS A 25 5.35 -1.23 8.94
C LYS A 25 5.16 0.27 9.22
N PRO A 26 4.15 0.70 9.98
CA PRO A 26 3.92 2.11 10.27
C PRO A 26 5.09 2.72 11.06
N LYS A 27 5.47 3.94 10.70
CA LYS A 27 6.41 4.78 11.45
C LYS A 27 5.67 5.91 12.18
N VAL A 28 4.88 6.67 11.42
CA VAL A 28 4.12 7.83 11.90
C VAL A 28 2.82 7.92 11.13
N LEU A 29 1.71 8.14 11.83
CA LEU A 29 0.42 8.51 11.22
C LEU A 29 0.13 9.97 11.56
N GLU A 30 0.01 10.81 10.54
CA GLU A 30 -0.27 12.24 10.68
C GLU A 30 -1.68 12.53 10.16
N PHE A 31 -2.48 13.24 10.96
CA PHE A 31 -3.73 13.82 10.48
C PHE A 31 -3.47 15.25 10.03
N ASN A 32 -3.76 15.53 8.75
CA ASN A 32 -3.60 16.84 8.16
C ASN A 32 -4.97 17.48 7.96
N TYR A 33 -5.16 18.61 8.63
CA TYR A 33 -6.41 19.36 8.65
C TYR A 33 -6.16 20.80 8.21
N PHE A 34 -7.09 21.34 7.42
CA PHE A 34 -7.06 22.70 6.88
C PHE A 34 -8.33 23.44 7.31
N PRO A 35 -8.23 24.44 8.20
CA PRO A 35 -9.38 25.27 8.56
C PRO A 35 -10.06 25.84 7.31
N ASN A 36 -11.40 25.87 7.32
CA ASN A 36 -12.26 26.30 6.22
C ASN A 36 -12.18 25.45 4.93
N ASN A 37 -11.35 24.40 4.90
CA ASN A 37 -11.14 23.53 3.73
C ASN A 37 -11.13 22.05 4.14
N THR A 38 -12.07 21.66 4.99
CA THR A 38 -12.09 20.34 5.66
C THR A 38 -12.21 19.16 4.68
N CYS A 39 -12.78 19.38 3.49
CA CYS A 39 -12.86 18.39 2.42
C CYS A 39 -11.49 17.99 1.84
N TRP A 40 -10.43 18.75 2.14
CA TRP A 40 -9.04 18.45 1.79
C TRP A 40 -8.27 17.74 2.91
N ALA A 41 -8.90 17.47 4.06
CA ALA A 41 -8.24 16.76 5.14
C ALA A 41 -7.85 15.33 4.72
N TYR A 42 -6.71 14.86 5.24
CA TYR A 42 -6.19 13.53 4.93
C TYR A 42 -5.33 12.97 6.05
N PHE A 43 -5.23 11.64 6.08
CA PHE A 43 -4.19 10.97 6.84
C PHE A 43 -2.98 10.72 5.96
N ARG A 44 -1.78 10.96 6.49
CA ARG A 44 -0.52 10.52 5.91
C ARG A 44 0.10 9.47 6.79
N LEU A 45 0.30 8.27 6.26
CA LEU A 45 1.04 7.21 6.92
C LEU A 45 2.44 7.14 6.35
N GLU A 46 3.44 7.49 7.15
CA GLU A 46 4.84 7.19 6.86
C GLU A 46 5.17 5.77 7.32
N THR A 47 5.94 5.05 6.51
CA THR A 47 6.30 3.65 6.79
C THR A 47 7.79 3.48 7.01
N VAL A 48 8.15 2.52 7.86
CA VAL A 48 9.51 1.97 7.95
C VAL A 48 9.58 0.82 6.96
N GLY A 49 10.71 0.70 6.27
CA GLY A 49 10.90 -0.35 5.30
C GLY A 49 10.90 -1.75 5.89
N LEU A 50 10.13 -2.65 5.29
CA LEU A 50 10.30 -4.08 5.47
C LEU A 50 11.57 -4.56 4.76
N LYS A 51 12.19 -5.60 5.32
CA LYS A 51 13.25 -6.33 4.62
C LYS A 51 12.62 -7.21 3.53
N PRO A 52 13.18 -7.23 2.31
CA PRO A 52 12.75 -8.17 1.29
C PRO A 52 12.82 -9.62 1.76
N ILE A 53 11.85 -10.43 1.35
CA ILE A 53 11.93 -11.89 1.46
C ILE A 53 12.47 -12.48 0.16
N THR A 54 12.09 -11.89 -0.99
CA THR A 54 12.58 -12.30 -2.30
C THR A 54 14.09 -12.05 -2.39
N PRO A 55 14.91 -13.08 -2.68
CA PRO A 55 16.34 -12.90 -2.87
C PRO A 55 16.65 -11.99 -4.05
N ASN A 56 17.76 -11.25 -3.97
CA ASN A 56 18.30 -10.43 -5.06
C ASN A 56 17.32 -9.40 -5.67
N ILE A 57 16.34 -8.93 -4.89
CA ILE A 57 15.45 -7.88 -5.36
C ILE A 57 16.24 -6.58 -5.60
N SER A 58 15.93 -5.88 -6.70
CA SER A 58 16.58 -4.61 -7.00
C SER A 58 16.29 -3.57 -5.90
N PRO A 59 17.31 -2.84 -5.40
CA PRO A 59 17.13 -1.77 -4.42
C PRO A 59 16.20 -0.63 -4.88
N SER A 60 15.94 -0.53 -6.19
CA SER A 60 15.02 0.46 -6.75
C SER A 60 13.56 0.14 -6.42
N PHE A 61 13.21 -1.13 -6.17
CA PHE A 61 11.85 -1.52 -5.83
C PHE A 61 11.41 -0.92 -4.49
N ILE A 62 10.17 -0.44 -4.45
CA ILE A 62 9.54 0.11 -3.24
C ILE A 62 8.71 -0.95 -2.49
N LYS A 63 8.52 -2.12 -3.11
CA LYS A 63 7.72 -3.23 -2.60
C LYS A 63 8.07 -4.52 -3.35
N GLU A 64 7.74 -5.65 -2.76
CA GLU A 64 7.66 -6.95 -3.43
C GLU A 64 6.22 -7.46 -3.45
N LYS A 65 5.92 -8.34 -4.42
CA LYS A 65 4.71 -9.14 -4.42
C LYS A 65 5.10 -10.59 -4.14
N VAL A 66 4.39 -11.23 -3.23
CA VAL A 66 4.63 -12.62 -2.80
C VAL A 66 3.31 -13.35 -2.64
N THR A 67 3.35 -14.67 -2.76
CA THR A 67 2.22 -15.53 -2.41
C THR A 67 2.37 -15.91 -0.94
N GLU A 68 1.40 -15.54 -0.10
CA GLU A 68 1.35 -16.01 1.29
C GLU A 68 0.46 -17.25 1.32
N LEU A 69 1.00 -18.43 1.66
CA LEU A 69 0.21 -19.67 1.76
C LEU A 69 -0.59 -19.72 3.06
N GLU A 70 0.08 -19.33 4.14
CA GLU A 70 -0.45 -19.24 5.51
C GLU A 70 0.19 -18.00 6.17
N PRO A 71 -0.40 -17.43 7.23
CA PRO A 71 0.08 -16.17 7.78
C PRO A 71 1.58 -16.19 8.12
N GLY A 72 2.37 -15.35 7.46
CA GLY A 72 3.83 -15.27 7.63
C GLY A 72 4.65 -16.27 6.80
N HIS A 73 4.03 -17.17 6.05
CA HIS A 73 4.72 -18.12 5.17
C HIS A 73 4.58 -17.70 3.69
N TYR A 74 5.69 -17.20 3.15
CA TYR A 74 5.74 -16.58 1.82
C TYR A 74 6.54 -17.41 0.83
N ILE A 75 6.06 -17.47 -0.40
CA ILE A 75 6.72 -18.06 -1.57
C ILE A 75 6.64 -17.11 -2.77
N GLU A 76 7.21 -17.51 -3.90
CA GLU A 76 7.24 -16.68 -5.12
C GLU A 76 5.82 -16.33 -5.61
N LYS A 77 5.66 -15.13 -6.18
CA LYS A 77 4.35 -14.66 -6.69
C LYS A 77 3.85 -15.51 -7.86
N GLU A 78 4.78 -16.11 -8.61
CA GLU A 78 4.52 -16.95 -9.78
C GLU A 78 3.66 -18.16 -9.40
N ILE A 79 3.72 -18.61 -8.14
CA ILE A 79 2.90 -19.71 -7.65
C ILE A 79 1.41 -19.32 -7.54
N TRP A 80 1.11 -18.06 -7.20
CA TRP A 80 -0.25 -17.54 -7.25
C TRP A 80 -0.79 -17.48 -8.68
N GLU A 81 0.04 -17.01 -9.63
CA GLU A 81 -0.31 -16.93 -11.06
C GLU A 81 -0.50 -18.32 -11.67
N LYS A 82 0.35 -19.28 -11.29
CA LYS A 82 0.29 -20.69 -11.69
C LYS A 82 -0.92 -21.43 -11.10
N GLY A 83 -1.34 -21.07 -9.88
CA GLY A 83 -2.51 -21.62 -9.21
C GLY A 83 -2.33 -22.99 -8.53
N TYR A 84 -1.11 -23.54 -8.49
CA TYR A 84 -0.79 -24.81 -7.81
C TYR A 84 0.69 -24.86 -7.39
N LEU A 85 0.98 -25.57 -6.31
CA LEU A 85 2.32 -25.71 -5.73
C LEU A 85 3.23 -26.62 -6.57
N GLY A 86 2.68 -27.72 -7.08
CA GLY A 86 3.43 -28.72 -7.82
C GLY A 86 2.58 -29.91 -8.21
N TYR A 87 3.21 -31.06 -8.43
CA TYR A 87 2.54 -32.33 -8.72
C TYR A 87 2.88 -33.34 -7.62
N ASN A 88 1.92 -34.15 -7.22
CA ASN A 88 2.18 -35.28 -6.32
C ASN A 88 2.74 -36.48 -7.10
N GLU A 89 3.07 -37.56 -6.38
CA GLU A 89 3.62 -38.80 -6.96
C GLU A 89 2.72 -39.44 -8.04
N LYS A 90 1.41 -39.15 -8.01
CA LYS A 90 0.43 -39.62 -8.98
C LYS A 90 0.27 -38.68 -10.18
N GLY A 91 1.07 -37.62 -10.29
CA GLY A 91 0.99 -36.62 -11.35
C GLY A 91 -0.19 -35.64 -11.21
N ASN A 92 -0.88 -35.60 -10.06
CA ASN A 92 -1.97 -34.67 -9.82
C ASN A 92 -1.48 -33.35 -9.22
N ARG A 93 -2.09 -32.23 -9.61
CA ARG A 93 -1.75 -30.90 -9.09
C ARG A 93 -2.01 -30.79 -7.59
N ILE A 94 -1.02 -30.26 -6.87
CA ILE A 94 -1.14 -29.86 -5.46
C ILE A 94 -1.70 -28.44 -5.43
N LEU A 95 -2.96 -28.28 -5.07
CA LEU A 95 -3.65 -26.99 -5.07
C LEU A 95 -3.09 -26.05 -4.00
N LEU A 96 -3.28 -24.75 -4.21
CA LEU A 96 -3.03 -23.75 -3.18
C LEU A 96 -4.01 -23.95 -2.00
N PRO A 97 -3.57 -23.77 -0.75
CA PRO A 97 -4.46 -23.79 0.39
C PRO A 97 -5.50 -22.66 0.29
N LYS A 98 -6.67 -22.83 0.93
CA LYS A 98 -7.74 -21.80 0.92
C LYS A 98 -7.31 -20.47 1.56
N SER A 99 -6.32 -20.51 2.44
CA SER A 99 -5.68 -19.35 3.06
C SER A 99 -4.75 -18.58 2.12
N ALA A 100 -4.38 -19.18 0.98
CA ALA A 100 -3.43 -18.58 0.07
C ALA A 100 -3.96 -17.23 -0.45
N ARG A 101 -3.08 -16.23 -0.47
CA ARG A 101 -3.41 -14.89 -0.96
C ARG A 101 -2.20 -14.18 -1.55
N LEU A 102 -2.47 -13.29 -2.50
CA LEU A 102 -1.46 -12.38 -3.03
C LEU A 102 -1.25 -11.19 -2.10
N VAL A 103 0.01 -10.98 -1.70
CA VAL A 103 0.42 -9.93 -0.77
C VAL A 103 1.45 -9.02 -1.42
N SER A 104 1.33 -7.71 -1.17
CA SER A 104 2.36 -6.71 -1.49
C SER A 104 3.02 -6.21 -0.20
N ARG A 105 4.31 -6.50 0.00
CA ARG A 105 5.08 -6.02 1.16
C ARG A 105 5.86 -4.78 0.78
N HIS A 106 5.67 -3.66 1.49
CA HIS A 106 6.29 -2.38 1.14
C HIS A 106 7.61 -2.13 1.90
N PHE A 107 8.64 -1.70 1.18
CA PHE A 107 10.00 -1.44 1.69
C PHE A 107 10.29 0.02 2.00
N LYS A 108 9.45 0.95 1.53
CA LYS A 108 9.57 2.38 1.78
C LYS A 108 8.32 3.08 1.24
N GLY A 109 8.20 4.36 1.57
CA GLY A 109 7.18 5.24 1.05
C GLY A 109 6.17 5.67 2.09
N SER A 110 5.15 6.37 1.61
CA SER A 110 4.07 6.92 2.41
C SER A 110 2.72 6.70 1.73
N PHE A 111 1.67 6.60 2.53
CA PHE A 111 0.31 6.46 2.04
C PHE A 111 -0.47 7.71 2.41
N VAL A 112 -1.21 8.25 1.45
CA VAL A 112 -2.14 9.36 1.71
C VAL A 112 -3.57 8.85 1.57
N ILE A 113 -4.38 9.11 2.58
CA ILE A 113 -5.75 8.59 2.71
C ILE A 113 -6.68 9.78 2.80
N PHE A 114 -7.28 10.11 1.66
CA PHE A 114 -8.32 11.12 1.53
C PHE A 114 -9.69 10.46 1.57
N VAL A 115 -10.71 11.22 1.99
CA VAL A 115 -12.11 10.83 1.77
C VAL A 115 -12.39 10.70 0.28
N LYS A 116 -13.22 9.74 -0.14
CA LYS A 116 -13.46 9.44 -1.57
C LYS A 116 -13.94 10.67 -2.35
N SER A 117 -14.75 11.52 -1.72
CA SER A 117 -15.29 12.75 -2.29
C SER A 117 -14.31 13.94 -2.31
N SER A 118 -13.11 13.80 -1.75
CA SER A 118 -12.14 14.89 -1.63
C SER A 118 -11.79 15.48 -2.99
N PRO A 119 -11.67 16.82 -3.12
CA PRO A 119 -11.22 17.46 -4.36
C PRO A 119 -9.88 16.92 -4.86
N TYR A 120 -9.00 16.47 -3.96
CA TYR A 120 -7.74 15.83 -4.32
C TYR A 120 -7.92 14.63 -5.26
N ASN A 121 -8.93 13.79 -5.01
CA ASN A 121 -9.21 12.60 -5.81
C ASN A 121 -9.88 12.92 -7.17
N ARG A 122 -10.38 14.15 -7.36
CA ARG A 122 -11.01 14.59 -8.62
C ARG A 122 -9.99 15.11 -9.64
N ASN A 123 -8.80 15.46 -9.18
CA ASN A 123 -7.76 16.00 -10.04
C ASN A 123 -6.94 14.85 -10.65
N HIS A 124 -7.15 14.56 -11.94
CA HIS A 124 -6.52 13.45 -12.68
C HIS A 124 -4.98 13.50 -12.71
N VAL A 125 -4.36 14.63 -12.34
CA VAL A 125 -2.91 14.84 -12.34
C VAL A 125 -2.20 14.23 -11.11
N THR A 126 -2.94 13.72 -10.11
CA THR A 126 -2.38 13.25 -8.83
C THR A 126 -1.81 11.81 -8.84
N TYR A 127 -1.85 11.12 -9.98
CA TYR A 127 -1.51 9.69 -10.10
C TYR A 127 -0.05 9.40 -10.44
N ASP A 128 0.88 10.34 -10.22
CA ASP A 128 2.31 10.16 -10.52
C ASP A 128 3.18 9.85 -9.28
N ALA A 129 2.54 9.44 -8.19
CA ALA A 129 3.19 9.07 -6.93
C ALA A 129 4.09 10.17 -6.32
N ARG A 130 3.83 11.45 -6.63
CA ARG A 130 4.57 12.60 -6.06
C ARG A 130 4.67 12.59 -4.52
N HIS A 131 3.68 12.04 -3.83
CA HIS A 131 3.68 11.95 -2.36
C HIS A 131 4.86 11.13 -1.82
N ASP A 132 5.33 10.12 -2.57
CA ASP A 132 6.50 9.31 -2.16
C ASP A 132 7.84 10.03 -2.34
N LYS A 133 7.87 11.12 -3.12
CA LYS A 133 9.06 11.96 -3.30
C LYS A 133 9.14 13.13 -2.31
N MET A 134 8.12 13.30 -1.47
CA MET A 134 7.99 14.43 -0.54
C MET A 134 7.86 13.95 0.91
N ASN A 135 8.53 14.64 1.83
CA ASN A 135 8.26 14.47 3.26
C ASN A 135 6.89 15.08 3.62
N GLY A 136 6.37 14.77 4.81
CA GLY A 136 5.05 15.23 5.26
C GLY A 136 4.85 16.73 5.14
N LYS A 137 5.86 17.54 5.54
CA LYS A 137 5.81 19.01 5.44
C LYS A 137 5.68 19.50 4.01
N LYS A 138 6.53 19.01 3.09
CA LYS A 138 6.48 19.39 1.66
C LYS A 138 5.16 18.95 1.02
N PHE A 139 4.65 17.77 1.37
CA PHE A 139 3.37 17.31 0.85
C PHE A 139 2.20 18.15 1.37
N LYS A 140 2.19 18.52 2.66
CA LYS A 140 1.20 19.45 3.21
C LYS A 140 1.20 20.80 2.47
N GLN A 141 2.38 21.39 2.25
CA GLN A 141 2.52 22.64 1.50
C GLN A 141 2.03 22.51 0.05
N TYR A 142 2.23 21.35 -0.57
CA TYR A 142 1.68 21.07 -1.89
C TYR A 142 0.15 21.05 -1.87
N ILE A 143 -0.48 20.43 -0.87
CA ILE A 143 -1.94 20.44 -0.72
C ILE A 143 -2.46 21.86 -0.47
N GLU A 144 -1.80 22.68 0.34
CA GLU A 144 -2.16 24.09 0.55
C GLU A 144 -2.19 24.87 -0.76
N LYS A 145 -1.21 24.66 -1.64
CA LYS A 145 -1.21 25.27 -2.98
C LYS A 145 -2.38 24.78 -3.85
N CYS A 146 -2.71 23.50 -3.77
CA CYS A 146 -3.87 22.95 -4.49
C CYS A 146 -5.19 23.55 -4.00
N ILE A 147 -5.32 23.79 -2.69
CA ILE A 147 -6.50 24.44 -2.09
C ILE A 147 -6.65 25.87 -2.61
N ILE A 148 -5.57 26.66 -2.60
CA ILE A 148 -5.60 28.05 -3.08
C ILE A 148 -6.10 28.09 -4.54
N LYS A 149 -5.48 27.29 -5.40
CA LYS A 149 -5.86 27.22 -6.82
C LYS A 149 -7.32 26.79 -7.01
N TYR A 150 -7.77 25.78 -6.26
CA TYR A 150 -9.15 25.30 -6.36
C TYR A 150 -10.17 26.36 -5.96
N ASN A 151 -9.88 27.16 -4.93
CA ASN A 151 -10.76 28.23 -4.46
C ASN A 151 -10.77 29.46 -5.39
N GLU A 152 -9.72 29.67 -6.20
CA GLU A 152 -9.70 30.71 -7.24
C GLU A 152 -10.54 30.30 -8.47
N GLU A 153 -10.71 28.99 -8.71
CA GLU A 153 -11.41 28.41 -9.86
C GLU A 153 -12.88 28.02 -9.57
N SER A 154 -13.34 28.14 -8.31
CA SER A 154 -14.69 27.76 -7.84
C SER A 154 -15.57 28.98 -7.59
#